data_AF-A0A7V2AUH9-F1
#
_entry.id   AF-A0A7V2AUH9-F1
#
_cell.length_a   1.000
_cell.length_b   1.000
_cell.length_c   1.000
_cell.angle_alpha   90.00
_cell.angle_beta   90.00
_cell.angle_gamma   90.00
#
_symmetry.space_group_name_H-M   'P 1'
#
loop_
_entity.id
_entity.type
_entity.pdbx_description
1 polymer ?
#
loop_
_entity_poly.entity_id
_entity_poly.type
_entity_poly.pdbx_seq_one_letter_code
_entity_poly.pdbx_strand_id
1 'polypeptide(L)' 'MKSVNLLCIMALCLLFCVPAGTAAEEEGNNPMVEVTTNLGSFTIELYPDKAPVTVKNFLEYVNKKFYDGTIFH' A
#
# COMPACT_ATOMS: atom_id res chain seq x y z
N MET A 1 -49.36 0.70 -21.50
CA MET A 1 -48.35 -0.32 -21.16
C MET A 1 -47.43 -0.53 -22.36
N LYS A 2 -46.29 0.17 -22.41
CA LYS A 2 -45.07 -0.10 -23.23
C LYS A 2 -44.05 1.05 -23.15
N SER A 3 -44.44 2.25 -22.69
CA SER A 3 -43.57 3.44 -22.63
C SER A 3 -42.93 3.73 -21.25
N VAL A 4 -43.36 3.07 -20.17
CA VAL A 4 -42.82 3.32 -18.81
C VAL A 4 -41.65 2.39 -18.45
N ASN A 5 -41.56 1.19 -19.06
CA ASN A 5 -40.46 0.24 -18.82
C ASN A 5 -39.13 0.63 -19.49
N LEU A 6 -39.13 1.53 -20.47
CA LEU A 6 -37.91 1.89 -21.22
C LEU A 6 -37.13 3.03 -20.54
N LEU A 7 -37.82 3.91 -19.81
CA LEU A 7 -37.22 5.06 -19.11
C LEU A 7 -36.64 4.69 -17.74
N CYS A 8 -37.22 3.70 -17.03
CA CYS A 8 -36.71 3.25 -15.73
C CYS A 8 -35.50 2.29 -15.83
N ILE A 9 -35.30 1.60 -16.97
CA ILE A 9 -34.15 0.70 -17.16
C ILE A 9 -32.85 1.49 -17.43
N MET A 10 -32.94 2.67 -18.05
CA MET A 10 -31.77 3.53 -18.28
C MET A 10 -31.26 4.23 -16.99
N ALA A 11 -32.15 4.47 -16.03
CA ALA A 11 -31.81 5.09 -14.74
C ALA A 11 -31.19 4.08 -13.74
N LEU A 12 -31.42 2.78 -13.91
CA LEU A 12 -30.91 1.74 -13.01
C LEU A 12 -29.47 1.29 -13.33
N CYS A 13 -28.98 1.55 -14.55
CA CYS A 13 -27.61 1.22 -14.95
C CYS A 13 -26.55 2.28 -14.57
N LEU A 14 -26.96 3.46 -14.09
CA LEU A 14 -26.06 4.49 -13.54
C LEU A 14 -25.70 4.25 -12.06
N LEU A 15 -26.30 3.23 -11.43
CA LEU A 15 -26.02 2.81 -10.05
C LEU A 15 -25.11 1.57 -9.95
N PHE A 16 -24.62 1.05 -11.07
CA PHE A 16 -23.79 -0.17 -11.11
C PHE A 16 -22.48 -0.05 -11.89
N CYS A 17 -22.07 1.15 -12.28
CA CYS A 17 -20.71 1.39 -12.76
C CYS A 17 -19.95 2.21 -11.73
N VAL A 18 -19.72 1.62 -10.55
CA VAL A 18 -18.58 2.02 -9.73
C VAL A 18 -17.37 1.46 -10.48
N PRO A 19 -16.50 2.30 -11.07
CA PRO A 19 -15.26 1.81 -11.62
C PRO A 19 -14.54 1.08 -10.47
N ALA A 20 -14.31 -0.23 -10.68
CA ALA A 20 -13.47 -1.04 -9.83
C ALA A 20 -12.22 -0.23 -9.51
N GLY A 21 -11.97 -0.04 -8.21
CA GLY A 21 -10.98 0.89 -7.69
C GLY A 21 -9.72 0.90 -8.54
N THR A 22 -9.47 2.03 -9.19
CA THR A 22 -8.10 2.38 -9.50
C THR A 22 -7.44 2.48 -8.13
N ALA A 23 -6.74 1.43 -7.72
CA ALA A 23 -5.73 1.56 -6.69
C ALA A 23 -4.78 2.62 -7.26
N ALA A 24 -5.02 3.86 -6.82
CA ALA A 24 -4.14 4.95 -7.10
C ALA A 24 -2.82 4.53 -6.46
N GLU A 25 -1.86 4.18 -7.30
CA GLU A 25 -0.47 4.15 -6.92
C GLU A 25 -0.16 5.60 -6.55
N GLU A 26 -0.17 5.92 -5.25
CA GLU A 26 0.54 7.09 -4.79
C GLU A 26 2.00 6.86 -5.18
N GLU A 27 2.47 7.54 -6.22
CA GLU A 27 3.89 7.87 -6.40
C GLU A 27 4.33 8.80 -5.23
N GLY A 28 4.20 8.30 -4.01
CA GLY A 28 4.90 8.80 -2.84
C GLY A 28 6.15 7.95 -2.69
N ASN A 29 7.31 8.59 -2.59
CA ASN A 29 8.57 7.87 -2.43
C ASN A 29 8.46 6.85 -1.28
N ASN A 30 8.68 5.58 -1.61
CA ASN A 30 8.69 4.49 -0.64
C ASN A 30 9.72 4.75 0.46
N PRO A 31 9.43 4.39 1.73
CA PRO A 31 10.41 4.50 2.80
C PRO A 31 11.67 3.70 2.48
N MET A 32 12.83 4.34 2.62
CA MET A 32 14.13 3.69 2.50
C MET A 32 14.82 3.65 3.86
N VAL A 33 15.42 2.51 4.20
CA VAL A 33 16.16 2.29 5.43
C VAL A 33 17.57 1.83 5.11
N GLU A 34 18.57 2.61 5.51
CA GLU A 34 19.97 2.17 5.46
C GLU A 34 20.30 1.29 6.65
N VAL A 35 20.94 0.15 6.40
CA VAL A 35 21.42 -0.79 7.40
C VAL A 35 22.93 -0.88 7.28
N THR A 36 23.63 -0.49 8.34
CA THR A 36 25.09 -0.64 8.44
C THR A 36 25.43 -1.90 9.21
N THR A 37 26.26 -2.74 8.62
CA THR A 37 26.75 -4.00 9.20
C THR A 37 28.28 -4.00 9.27
N ASN A 38 28.86 -5.02 9.90
CA ASN A 38 30.31 -5.21 9.91
C ASN A 38 30.91 -5.56 8.52
N LEU A 39 30.08 -5.88 7.53
CA LEU A 39 30.49 -6.17 6.15
C LEU A 39 30.19 -5.02 5.18
N GLY A 40 29.62 -3.91 5.66
CA GLY A 40 29.25 -2.74 4.87
C GLY A 40 27.80 -2.31 5.07
N SER A 41 27.40 -1.26 4.34
CA SER A 41 26.02 -0.74 4.34
C SER A 41 25.23 -1.25 3.14
N PHE A 42 23.92 -1.41 3.33
CA PHE A 42 22.95 -1.60 2.25
C PHE A 42 21.65 -0.87 2.56
N THR A 43 20.82 -0.63 1.54
CA THR A 43 19.54 0.07 1.71
C THR A 43 18.38 -0.85 1.38
N ILE A 44 17.34 -0.81 2.21
CA ILE A 44 16.08 -1.53 2.04
C ILE A 44 15.01 -0.53 1.63
N GLU A 45 14.35 -0.78 0.50
CA GLU A 45 13.12 -0.08 0.11
C GLU A 45 11.90 -0.85 0.63
N LEU A 46 10.95 -0.15 1.25
CA LEU A 46 9.74 -0.73 1.85
C LEU A 46 8.51 -0.32 1.05
N TYR A 47 7.53 -1.22 0.94
CA TYR A 47 6.31 -1.03 0.15
C TYR A 47 5.06 -1.03 1.05
N PRO A 48 4.65 0.12 1.63
CA PRO A 48 3.52 0.20 2.55
C PRO A 48 2.18 -0.15 1.90
N ASP A 49 2.06 0.07 0.59
CA ASP A 49 0.89 -0.25 -0.22
C ASP A 49 0.63 -1.76 -0.29
N LYS A 50 1.69 -2.58 -0.31
CA LYS A 50 1.60 -4.05 -0.35
C LYS A 50 1.48 -4.67 1.05
N ALA A 51 2.18 -4.12 2.04
CA ALA A 51 2.27 -4.71 3.38
C ALA A 51 2.23 -3.65 4.51
N PRO A 52 1.10 -2.93 4.70
CA PRO A 52 1.04 -1.73 5.53
C PRO A 52 1.38 -1.99 7.01
N VAL A 53 0.86 -3.09 7.57
CA VAL A 53 1.08 -3.43 8.99
C VAL A 53 2.52 -3.86 9.24
N THR A 54 3.10 -4.66 8.33
CA THR A 54 4.48 -5.14 8.45
C THR A 54 5.46 -3.99 8.33
N VAL A 55 5.29 -3.12 7.33
CA VAL A 55 6.15 -1.95 7.13
C VAL A 55 6.09 -1.02 8.35
N LYS A 56 4.88 -0.75 8.87
CA LYS A 56 4.73 0.03 10.10
C LYS A 56 5.50 -0.59 11.28
N ASN A 57 5.32 -1.88 11.54
CA ASN A 57 5.99 -2.57 12.64
C ASN A 57 7.52 -2.56 12.48
N PHE A 58 8.02 -2.80 11.27
CA PHE A 58 9.45 -2.74 10.97
C PHE A 58 10.03 -1.35 11.26
N LEU A 59 9.38 -0.29 10.75
CA LEU A 59 9.80 1.09 11.00
C LEU A 59 9.75 1.46 12.50
N GLU A 60 8.77 0.95 13.25
CA GLU A 60 8.73 1.12 14.70
C GLU A 60 9.95 0.49 15.40
N TYR A 61 10.39 -0.70 14.98
CA TYR A 61 11.59 -1.34 15.54
C TYR A 61 12.87 -0.58 15.17
N VAL A 62 12.96 -0.08 13.93
CA VAL A 62 14.07 0.78 13.49
C VAL A 62 14.14 2.04 14.35
N ASN A 63 13.02 2.76 14.53
CA ASN A 63 12.97 3.98 15.34
C ASN A 63 13.33 3.75 16.82
N LYS A 64 13.04 2.55 17.34
CA LYS A 64 13.41 2.12 18.70
C LYS A 64 14.84 1.59 18.80
N LYS A 65 15.63 1.62 17.71
CA LYS A 65 16.99 1.07 17.64
C LYS A 65 17.07 -0.41 18.02
N PHE A 66 16.00 -1.16 17.78
CA PHE A 66 15.89 -2.55 18.21
C PHE A 66 16.88 -3.48 17.51
N TYR A 67 17.28 -3.15 16.27
CA TYR A 67 18.20 -3.95 15.48
C TYR A 67 19.69 -3.66 15.77
N ASP A 68 20.00 -2.63 16.55
CA ASP A 68 21.37 -2.25 16.88
C ASP A 68 22.07 -3.39 17.66
N GLY A 69 23.22 -3.84 17.17
CA GLY A 69 24.00 -4.91 17.80
C GLY A 69 23.44 -6.32 17.61
N THR A 70 22.39 -6.50 16.81
CA THR A 70 21.89 -7.84 16.44
C THR A 70 22.80 -8.52 15.41
N ILE A 71 22.66 -9.85 15.28
CA ILE A 71 23.36 -10.65 14.27
C ILE A 71 22.41 -11.16 13.19
N PHE A 72 22.95 -11.42 12.00
CA PHE A 72 22.33 -12.30 11.03
C PHE A 72 22.57 -13.74 11.48
N HIS A 73 21.48 -14.48 11.72
CA HIS A 73 21.52 -15.88 12.19
C HIS A 73 21.62 -16.86 11.01
#